data_AF-A0A0J7LG47-F1
#
_entry.id   AF-A0A0J7LG47-F1
#
_cell.length_a   1.000
_cell.length_b   1.000
_cell.length_c   1.000
_cell.angle_alpha   90.00
_cell.angle_beta   90.00
_cell.angle_gamma   90.00
#
_symmetry.space_group_name_H-M   'P 1'
#
loop_
_entity.id
_entity.type
_entity.pdbx_description
1 polymer ?
#
loop_
_entity_poly.entity_id
_entity_poly.type
_entity_poly.pdbx_seq_one_letter_code
_entity_poly.pdbx_strand_id
1 'polypeptide(L)'
;MNMISINSLSFKINLKENKDTINIYEDENLKVLYPIDKFIFDSRITKKRGLTTKVNLLYYSKKESIGLFILLSYGQSIMKIKNQTYNITINVDKNKFIPYMLLLDKNMETKFLVKYNRIKDFHSENYTNSYSIQDSTNFCKYGEFQINQNIIYEDIELVIKKRIAINNNEKKLDCEPLFTYEVFPLLNFKNQHQ
;
A
#
# COMPACT_ATOMS: atom_id res chain seq x y z
N MET A 1 -4.83 -5.60 12.56
CA MET A 1 -5.13 -6.31 11.27
C MET A 1 -3.85 -6.36 10.46
N ASN A 2 -3.54 -7.48 9.79
CA ASN A 2 -2.24 -7.66 9.12
C ASN A 2 -2.46 -7.72 7.59
N MET A 3 -1.44 -7.38 6.80
CA MET A 3 -1.58 -7.37 5.33
C MET A 3 -1.89 -8.76 4.77
N ILE A 4 -1.38 -9.81 5.41
CA ILE A 4 -1.66 -11.17 4.95
C ILE A 4 -3.13 -11.58 5.12
N SER A 5 -3.88 -10.91 5.99
CA SER A 5 -5.28 -11.24 6.29
C SER A 5 -6.23 -10.95 5.12
N ILE A 6 -5.85 -10.12 4.15
CA ILE A 6 -6.63 -9.88 2.93
C ILE A 6 -6.33 -10.90 1.82
N ASN A 7 -5.48 -11.90 2.07
CA ASN A 7 -5.21 -12.94 1.10
C ASN A 7 -6.47 -13.75 0.80
N SER A 8 -6.71 -13.99 -0.47
CA SER A 8 -7.93 -14.67 -0.98
C SER A 8 -9.23 -13.92 -0.69
N LEU A 9 -9.17 -12.64 -0.30
CA LEU A 9 -10.35 -11.80 -0.19
C LEU A 9 -10.97 -11.61 -1.57
N SER A 10 -12.25 -11.95 -1.71
CA SER A 10 -13.02 -11.76 -2.94
C SER A 10 -14.17 -10.79 -2.74
N PHE A 11 -14.37 -9.89 -3.70
CA PHE A 11 -15.44 -8.89 -3.68
C PHE A 11 -15.88 -8.52 -5.09
N LYS A 12 -17.01 -7.83 -5.19
CA LYS A 12 -17.59 -7.43 -6.48
C LYS A 12 -17.46 -5.94 -6.70
N ILE A 13 -17.17 -5.57 -7.95
CA ILE A 13 -17.18 -4.20 -8.43
C ILE A 13 -18.25 -4.06 -9.49
N ASN A 14 -19.07 -3.01 -9.40
CA ASN A 14 -19.95 -2.57 -10.47
C ASN A 14 -19.51 -1.18 -10.96
N LEU A 15 -19.02 -1.10 -12.19
CA LEU A 15 -18.52 0.17 -12.75
C LEU A 15 -19.62 1.21 -12.97
N LYS A 16 -20.90 0.82 -12.96
CA LYS A 16 -22.03 1.77 -13.01
C LYS A 16 -22.10 2.68 -11.80
N GLU A 17 -21.52 2.28 -10.67
CA GLU A 17 -21.58 3.05 -9.42
C GLU A 17 -20.69 4.30 -9.45
N ASN A 18 -19.86 4.47 -10.50
CA ASN A 18 -18.95 5.60 -10.70
C ASN A 18 -18.15 6.01 -9.45
N LYS A 19 -17.71 5.00 -8.68
CA LYS A 19 -16.81 5.18 -7.54
C LYS A 19 -15.36 5.07 -8.01
N ASP A 20 -14.47 5.80 -7.35
CA ASP A 20 -13.03 5.68 -7.60
C ASP A 20 -12.34 4.75 -6.59
N THR A 21 -12.99 4.46 -5.46
CA THR A 21 -12.53 3.47 -4.47
C THR A 21 -13.69 2.65 -3.91
N ILE A 22 -13.39 1.44 -3.45
CA ILE A 22 -14.32 0.56 -2.74
C ILE A 22 -13.70 0.16 -1.42
N ASN A 23 -14.52 0.20 -0.37
CA ASN A 23 -14.15 -0.36 0.91
C ASN A 23 -14.24 -1.89 0.85
N ILE A 24 -13.11 -2.56 1.05
CA ILE A 24 -13.02 -4.03 1.00
C ILE A 24 -12.87 -4.66 2.39
N TYR A 25 -12.54 -3.85 3.39
CA TYR A 25 -12.45 -4.27 4.79
C TYR A 25 -12.60 -3.04 5.70
N GLU A 26 -13.33 -3.18 6.79
CA GLU A 26 -13.44 -2.14 7.81
C GLU A 26 -13.67 -2.76 9.18
N ASP A 27 -12.91 -2.29 10.17
CA ASP A 27 -13.14 -2.54 11.59
C ASP A 27 -13.21 -1.20 12.35
N GLU A 28 -13.21 -1.22 13.68
CA GLU A 28 -13.23 -0.02 14.52
C GLU A 28 -12.05 0.95 14.29
N ASN A 29 -10.90 0.44 13.86
CA ASN A 29 -9.62 1.15 13.83
C ASN A 29 -9.11 1.39 12.41
N LEU A 30 -9.44 0.49 11.48
CA LEU A 30 -8.81 0.40 10.18
C LEU A 30 -9.86 0.27 9.08
N LYS A 31 -9.58 0.89 7.93
CA LYS A 31 -10.32 0.73 6.69
C LYS A 31 -9.36 0.36 5.56
N VAL A 32 -9.69 -0.61 4.73
CA VAL A 32 -8.90 -0.97 3.54
C VAL A 32 -9.70 -0.61 2.30
N LEU A 33 -9.11 0.25 1.48
CA LEU A 33 -9.70 0.76 0.26
C LEU A 33 -9.00 0.14 -0.95
N TYR A 34 -9.80 -0.37 -1.87
CA TYR A 34 -9.41 -0.81 -3.19
C TYR A 34 -9.63 0.33 -4.20
N PRO A 35 -8.58 0.86 -4.84
CA PRO A 35 -8.72 1.84 -5.92
C PRO A 35 -9.19 1.19 -7.22
N ILE A 36 -10.18 1.80 -7.87
CA ILE A 36 -10.72 1.32 -9.15
C ILE A 36 -9.94 1.97 -10.30
N ASP A 37 -9.00 1.24 -10.87
CA ASP A 37 -8.38 1.63 -12.14
C ASP A 37 -9.31 1.28 -13.31
N LYS A 38 -10.05 2.27 -13.81
CA LYS A 38 -11.01 2.09 -14.91
C LYS A 38 -10.34 1.60 -16.19
N PHE A 39 -9.04 1.86 -16.42
CA PHE A 39 -8.31 1.36 -17.59
C PHE A 39 -8.12 -0.16 -17.56
N ILE A 40 -7.94 -0.74 -16.37
CA ILE A 40 -7.78 -2.19 -16.21
C ILE A 40 -9.07 -2.93 -16.61
N PHE A 41 -10.25 -2.33 -16.44
CA PHE A 41 -11.53 -2.94 -16.77
C PHE A 41 -11.99 -2.76 -18.22
N ASP A 42 -11.06 -2.40 -19.12
CA ASP A 42 -11.28 -2.33 -20.56
C ASP A 42 -11.77 -3.67 -21.14
N SER A 43 -12.37 -3.59 -22.34
CA SER A 43 -12.99 -4.59 -23.21
C SER A 43 -12.27 -5.94 -23.32
N ARG A 44 -11.00 -6.04 -22.93
CA ARG A 44 -10.18 -7.26 -22.93
C ARG A 44 -10.59 -8.27 -21.86
N ILE A 45 -11.30 -7.87 -20.80
CA ILE A 45 -11.80 -8.79 -19.76
C ILE A 45 -13.18 -9.33 -20.17
N THR A 46 -13.25 -10.64 -20.44
CA THR A 46 -14.51 -11.33 -20.80
C THR A 46 -14.90 -12.34 -19.74
N LYS A 47 -16.10 -12.92 -19.82
CA LYS A 47 -16.51 -13.99 -18.90
C LYS A 47 -15.61 -15.23 -18.98
N LYS A 48 -15.00 -15.47 -20.14
CA LYS A 48 -14.11 -16.62 -20.40
C LYS A 48 -12.64 -16.32 -20.17
N ARG A 49 -12.26 -15.04 -20.15
CA ARG A 49 -10.88 -14.58 -20.01
C ARG A 49 -10.81 -13.51 -18.93
N GLY A 50 -10.36 -13.92 -17.74
CA GLY A 50 -10.01 -13.01 -16.66
C GLY A 50 -8.68 -12.30 -16.90
N LEU A 51 -8.32 -11.41 -15.98
CA LEU A 51 -7.05 -10.72 -15.96
C LEU A 51 -6.37 -10.95 -14.62
N THR A 52 -5.08 -11.33 -14.65
CA THR A 52 -4.22 -11.33 -13.47
C THR A 52 -3.28 -10.15 -13.59
N THR A 53 -3.28 -9.27 -12.60
CA THR A 53 -2.45 -8.07 -12.56
C THR A 53 -2.09 -7.72 -11.12
N LYS A 54 -1.41 -6.60 -10.90
CA LYS A 54 -1.11 -6.09 -9.57
C LYS A 54 -2.13 -5.03 -9.15
N VAL A 55 -2.24 -4.81 -7.84
CA VAL A 55 -2.99 -3.68 -7.27
C VAL A 55 -2.26 -3.13 -6.06
N ASN A 56 -2.39 -1.81 -5.89
CA ASN A 56 -2.00 -1.10 -4.68
C ASN A 56 -3.24 -0.95 -3.82
N LEU A 57 -3.12 -1.24 -2.52
CA LEU A 57 -4.22 -1.07 -1.57
C LEU A 57 -3.89 0.05 -0.59
N LEU A 58 -4.93 0.74 -0.17
CA LEU A 58 -4.84 1.83 0.79
C LEU A 58 -5.38 1.36 2.13
N TYR A 59 -4.53 1.37 3.15
CA TYR A 59 -4.86 1.07 4.52
C TYR A 59 -5.01 2.38 5.28
N TYR A 60 -6.19 2.70 5.81
CA TYR A 60 -6.46 3.95 6.50
C TYR A 60 -6.72 3.70 7.98
N SER A 61 -5.89 4.28 8.84
CA SER A 61 -6.10 4.28 10.29
C SER A 61 -7.11 5.38 10.65
N LYS A 62 -8.23 4.98 11.21
CA LYS A 62 -9.25 5.87 11.76
C LYS A 62 -8.74 6.58 13.03
N LYS A 63 -7.95 5.88 13.84
CA LYS A 63 -7.37 6.39 15.08
C LYS A 63 -6.36 7.50 14.82
N GLU A 64 -5.42 7.25 13.91
CA GLU A 64 -4.33 8.20 13.62
C GLU A 64 -4.74 9.25 12.56
N SER A 65 -5.91 9.10 11.92
CA SER A 65 -6.35 9.93 10.79
C SER A 65 -5.30 10.04 9.67
N ILE A 66 -4.59 8.93 9.45
CA ILE A 66 -3.47 8.80 8.51
C ILE A 66 -3.68 7.54 7.67
N GLY A 67 -3.40 7.66 6.37
CA GLY A 67 -3.38 6.56 5.43
C GLY A 67 -1.99 5.97 5.23
N LEU A 68 -1.94 4.70 4.88
CA LEU A 68 -0.78 3.97 4.43
C LEU A 68 -1.12 3.33 3.10
N PHE A 69 -0.60 3.91 2.02
CA PHE A 69 -0.73 3.36 0.68
C PHE A 69 0.41 2.39 0.40
N ILE A 70 0.08 1.15 0.08
CA ILE A 70 1.10 0.13 -0.15
C ILE A 70 1.37 0.02 -1.64
N LEU A 71 2.62 0.26 -2.02
CA LEU A 71 3.06 0.22 -3.41
C LEU A 71 3.47 -1.21 -3.81
N LEU A 72 3.01 -1.62 -5.00
CA LEU A 72 3.48 -2.77 -5.77
C LEU A 72 3.31 -4.15 -5.11
N SER A 73 2.37 -4.30 -4.18
CA SER A 73 2.35 -5.45 -3.26
C SER A 73 1.48 -6.61 -3.71
N TYR A 74 0.24 -6.36 -4.14
CA TYR A 74 -0.77 -7.42 -4.21
C TYR A 74 -1.00 -7.92 -5.63
N GLY A 75 -1.05 -9.24 -5.79
CA GLY A 75 -1.64 -9.84 -6.98
C GLY A 75 -3.15 -9.72 -6.91
N GLN A 76 -3.80 -9.58 -8.05
CA GLN A 76 -5.25 -9.63 -8.15
C GLN A 76 -5.68 -10.42 -9.38
N SER A 77 -6.82 -11.10 -9.25
CA SER A 77 -7.51 -11.74 -10.37
C SER A 77 -8.87 -11.08 -10.57
N ILE A 78 -9.14 -10.67 -11.79
CA ILE A 78 -10.37 -9.96 -12.18
C ILE A 78 -11.13 -10.82 -13.18
N MET A 79 -12.39 -11.11 -12.87
CA MET A 79 -13.28 -11.88 -13.74
C MET A 79 -14.58 -11.14 -13.99
N LYS A 80 -15.00 -11.02 -15.25
CA LYS A 80 -16.29 -10.43 -15.58
C LYS A 80 -17.39 -11.44 -15.27
N ILE A 81 -18.36 -11.06 -14.42
CA ILE A 81 -19.51 -11.91 -14.09
C ILE A 81 -20.73 -11.51 -14.93
N LYS A 82 -20.99 -10.20 -15.03
CA LYS A 82 -22.11 -9.60 -15.79
C LYS A 82 -21.63 -8.31 -16.48
N ASN A 83 -22.51 -7.67 -17.24
CA ASN A 83 -22.16 -6.41 -17.88
C ASN A 83 -21.75 -5.37 -16.82
N GLN A 84 -20.55 -4.79 -16.96
CA GLN A 84 -19.95 -3.84 -16.01
C GLN A 84 -19.79 -4.34 -14.56
N THR A 85 -19.98 -5.64 -14.30
CA THR A 85 -19.82 -6.24 -12.96
C THR A 85 -18.70 -7.28 -12.97
N TYR A 86 -17.74 -7.11 -12.07
CA TYR A 86 -16.52 -7.90 -11.98
C TYR A 86 -16.37 -8.51 -10.59
N ASN A 87 -15.90 -9.75 -10.53
CA ASN A 87 -15.36 -10.35 -9.32
C ASN A 87 -13.87 -10.03 -9.26
N ILE A 88 -13.39 -9.60 -8.10
CA ILE A 88 -11.98 -9.39 -7.84
C ILE A 88 -11.59 -10.33 -6.72
N THR A 89 -10.43 -10.95 -6.84
CA THR A 89 -9.80 -11.74 -5.77
C THR A 89 -8.40 -11.25 -5.55
N ILE A 90 -8.07 -10.88 -4.31
CA ILE A 90 -6.74 -10.41 -3.92
C ILE A 90 -5.89 -11.59 -3.51
N ASN A 91 -4.65 -11.62 -3.98
CA ASN A 91 -3.65 -12.63 -3.65
C ASN A 91 -2.42 -11.94 -3.06
N VAL A 92 -2.07 -12.31 -1.84
CA VAL A 92 -0.87 -11.83 -1.16
C VAL A 92 0.19 -12.93 -1.21
N ASP A 93 1.33 -12.64 -1.82
CA ASP A 93 2.48 -13.53 -1.74
C ASP A 93 3.12 -13.39 -0.35
N LYS A 94 3.01 -14.47 0.43
CA LYS A 94 3.54 -14.61 1.79
C LYS A 94 5.05 -14.40 1.89
N ASN A 95 5.77 -14.64 0.80
CA ASN A 95 7.22 -14.53 0.77
C ASN A 95 7.69 -13.17 0.25
N LYS A 96 6.77 -12.34 -0.26
CA LYS A 96 7.12 -11.11 -0.93
C LYS A 96 7.46 -9.99 0.06
N PHE A 97 8.63 -9.40 -0.15
CA PHE A 97 9.04 -8.20 0.56
C PHE A 97 8.33 -6.97 -0.02
N ILE A 98 7.89 -6.05 0.85
CA ILE A 98 7.30 -4.78 0.44
C ILE A 98 8.34 -3.67 0.69
N PRO A 99 9.07 -3.25 -0.36
CA PRO A 99 10.13 -2.28 -0.21
C PRO A 99 9.63 -0.85 -0.07
N TYR A 100 8.40 -0.52 -0.50
CA TYR A 100 7.93 0.86 -0.57
C TYR A 100 6.47 1.01 -0.14
N MET A 101 6.19 2.07 0.61
CA MET A 101 4.84 2.51 1.00
C MET A 101 4.78 4.04 1.03
N LEU A 102 3.65 4.63 0.70
CA LEU A 102 3.39 6.06 0.93
C LEU A 102 2.60 6.22 2.22
N LEU A 103 2.98 7.20 3.03
CA LEU A 103 2.15 7.68 4.12
C LEU A 103 1.29 8.82 3.57
N LEU A 104 -0.02 8.67 3.69
CA LEU A 104 -1.00 9.66 3.27
C LEU A 104 -1.56 10.40 4.49
N ASP A 105 -1.86 11.68 4.33
CA ASP A 105 -2.57 12.44 5.35
C ASP A 105 -4.09 12.15 5.33
N LYS A 106 -4.84 12.88 6.18
CA LYS A 106 -6.31 12.79 6.26
C LYS A 106 -7.03 13.10 4.94
N ASN A 107 -6.39 13.85 4.04
CA ASN A 107 -6.91 14.24 2.74
C ASN A 107 -6.45 13.27 1.64
N MET A 108 -5.81 12.16 2.01
CA MET A 108 -5.18 11.21 1.10
C MET A 108 -4.03 11.80 0.27
N GLU A 109 -3.43 12.90 0.73
CA GLU A 109 -2.27 13.50 0.10
C GLU A 109 -0.98 12.84 0.59
N THR A 110 -0.04 12.62 -0.33
CA THR A 110 1.23 11.98 0.02
C THR A 110 2.04 12.88 0.92
N LYS A 111 2.23 12.44 2.16
CA LYS A 111 3.04 13.14 3.15
C LYS A 111 4.49 12.68 3.11
N PHE A 112 4.69 11.37 2.98
CA PHE A 112 6.04 10.79 2.94
C PHE A 112 6.10 9.52 2.10
N LEU A 113 7.25 9.28 1.47
CA LEU A 113 7.64 7.98 0.93
C LEU A 113 8.44 7.22 1.98
N VAL A 114 8.08 5.96 2.22
CA VAL A 114 8.76 5.10 3.17
C VAL A 114 9.33 3.91 2.43
N LYS A 115 10.66 3.83 2.40
CA LYS A 115 11.39 2.66 1.92
C LYS A 115 11.75 1.77 3.10
N TYR A 116 11.51 0.49 2.95
CA TYR A 116 11.92 -0.55 3.88
C TYR A 116 13.12 -1.30 3.33
N ASN A 117 14.08 -1.58 4.19
CA ASN A 117 15.16 -2.51 3.92
C ASN A 117 15.11 -3.61 4.96
N ARG A 118 15.20 -4.86 4.49
CA ARG A 118 15.33 -6.02 5.37
C ARG A 118 16.80 -6.32 5.56
N ILE A 119 17.31 -6.10 6.76
CA ILE A 119 18.68 -6.43 7.12
C ILE A 119 18.62 -7.78 7.84
N LYS A 120 19.22 -8.80 7.21
CA LYS A 120 19.40 -10.09 7.87
C LYS A 120 20.56 -9.93 8.86
N ASP A 121 20.27 -10.11 10.14
CA ASP A 121 21.33 -10.26 11.13
C ASP A 121 22.01 -11.62 10.90
N PHE A 122 23.34 -11.62 10.81
CA PHE A 122 24.11 -12.85 10.60
C PHE A 122 24.20 -13.70 11.88
N HIS A 123 23.85 -13.15 13.03
CA HIS A 123 23.97 -13.80 14.34
C HIS A 123 22.63 -14.11 15.02
N SER A 124 21.50 -13.76 14.41
CA SER A 124 20.17 -14.10 14.94
C SER A 124 19.23 -14.58 13.83
N GLU A 125 18.21 -15.34 14.22
CA GLU A 125 17.07 -15.67 13.33
C GLU A 125 16.16 -14.46 13.09
N ASN A 126 16.43 -13.34 13.79
CA ASN A 126 15.65 -12.12 13.72
C ASN A 126 16.11 -11.25 12.56
N TYR A 127 15.16 -10.56 11.95
CA TYR A 127 15.42 -9.58 10.91
C TYR A 127 15.26 -8.19 11.50
N THR A 128 16.28 -7.35 11.35
CA THR A 128 16.15 -5.92 11.64
C THR A 128 15.67 -5.25 10.37
N ASN A 129 14.51 -4.61 10.42
CA ASN A 129 14.10 -3.73 9.35
C ASN A 129 14.56 -2.32 9.65
N SER A 130 15.30 -1.74 8.73
CA SER A 130 15.48 -0.29 8.68
C SER A 130 14.43 0.30 7.76
N TYR A 131 14.03 1.52 8.06
CA TYR A 131 13.21 2.30 7.17
C TYR A 131 13.86 3.65 6.94
N SER A 132 13.70 4.16 5.72
CA SER A 132 14.01 5.55 5.39
C SER A 132 12.72 6.23 4.95
N ILE A 133 12.38 7.32 5.63
CA ILE A 133 11.25 8.18 5.27
C ILE A 133 11.79 9.38 4.55
N GLN A 134 11.24 9.71 3.40
CA GLN A 134 11.53 10.94 2.68
C GLN A 134 10.27 11.78 2.54
N ASP A 135 10.36 13.07 2.83
CA ASP A 135 9.30 14.04 2.59
C ASP A 135 9.33 14.63 1.16
N SER A 136 8.33 15.43 0.82
CA SER A 136 8.25 16.10 -0.48
C SER A 136 9.34 17.16 -0.72
N THR A 137 10.11 17.51 0.32
CA THR A 137 11.25 18.45 0.25
C THR A 137 12.60 17.73 0.18
N ASN A 138 12.62 16.42 -0.08
CA ASN A 138 13.82 15.57 -0.13
C ASN A 138 14.61 15.50 1.18
N PHE A 139 13.95 15.73 2.31
CA PHE A 139 14.56 15.48 3.60
C PHE A 139 14.28 14.03 4.03
N CYS A 140 15.33 13.30 4.47
CA CYS A 140 15.20 11.94 4.95
C CYS A 140 15.40 11.77 6.45
N LYS A 141 14.60 10.90 7.05
CA LYS A 141 14.85 10.34 8.37
C LYS A 141 15.04 8.84 8.27
N TYR A 142 16.00 8.33 9.02
CA TYR A 142 16.27 6.90 9.12
C TYR A 142 15.87 6.43 10.50
N GLY A 143 15.30 5.24 10.57
CA GLY A 143 15.05 4.58 11.83
C GLY A 143 15.12 3.08 11.67
N GLU A 144 15.26 2.42 12.81
CA GLU A 144 15.30 0.97 12.90
C GLU A 144 14.21 0.53 13.87
N PHE A 145 13.51 -0.54 13.53
CA PHE A 145 12.69 -1.23 14.49
C PHE A 145 12.76 -2.73 14.22
N GLN A 146 12.82 -3.49 15.31
CA GLN A 146 12.71 -4.92 15.23
C GLN A 146 11.28 -5.29 14.81
N ILE A 147 11.21 -6.17 13.81
CA ILE A 147 10.01 -6.92 13.50
C ILE A 147 10.33 -8.39 13.56
N ASN A 148 9.35 -9.18 13.96
CA ASN A 148 9.59 -10.60 14.17
C ASN A 148 9.78 -11.32 12.83
N GLN A 149 9.17 -10.82 11.74
CA GLN A 149 9.16 -11.48 10.43
C GLN A 149 9.18 -10.49 9.24
N ASN A 150 8.30 -10.68 8.25
CA ASN A 150 8.08 -9.76 7.13
C ASN A 150 6.94 -8.80 7.50
N ILE A 151 7.02 -7.54 7.05
CA ILE A 151 6.06 -6.48 7.38
C ILE A 151 4.61 -6.84 7.01
N ILE A 152 4.40 -7.78 6.09
CA ILE A 152 3.06 -8.28 5.75
C ILE A 152 2.37 -9.03 6.89
N TYR A 153 3.14 -9.54 7.85
CA TYR A 153 2.66 -10.26 9.03
C TYR A 153 2.53 -9.35 10.25
N GLU A 154 2.96 -8.09 10.15
CA GLU A 154 2.85 -7.13 11.24
C GLU A 154 1.45 -6.49 11.27
N ASP A 155 1.05 -6.02 12.44
CA ASP A 155 -0.18 -5.24 12.57
C ASP A 155 0.01 -3.88 11.87
N ILE A 156 -0.89 -3.58 10.93
CA ILE A 156 -0.87 -2.33 10.16
C ILE A 156 -0.97 -1.10 11.05
N GLU A 157 -1.79 -1.15 12.11
CA GLU A 157 -1.90 -0.03 13.06
C GLU A 157 -0.56 0.21 13.76
N LEU A 158 0.13 -0.86 14.16
CA LEU A 158 1.46 -0.76 14.77
C LEU A 158 2.49 -0.19 13.78
N VAL A 159 2.44 -0.62 12.53
CA VAL A 159 3.32 -0.11 11.47
C VAL A 159 3.09 1.38 11.23
N ILE A 160 1.83 1.84 11.22
CA ILE A 160 1.49 3.26 11.09
C ILE A 160 2.00 4.04 12.31
N LYS A 161 1.69 3.56 13.52
CA LYS A 161 2.07 4.21 14.79
C LYS A 161 3.59 4.34 14.97
N LYS A 162 4.35 3.27 14.72
CA LYS A 162 5.83 3.28 14.87
C LYS A 162 6.50 4.30 13.97
N ARG A 163 5.91 4.64 12.82
CA ARG A 163 6.42 5.70 11.93
C ARG A 163 6.09 7.10 12.43
N ILE A 164 4.97 7.29 13.12
CA ILE A 164 4.58 8.60 13.70
C ILE A 164 5.52 8.99 14.84
N ALA A 165 6.11 8.02 15.53
CA ALA A 165 7.03 8.25 16.65
C ALA A 165 8.38 8.91 16.29
N ILE A 166 8.59 9.28 15.02
CA ILE A 166 9.83 9.91 14.57
C ILE A 166 9.80 11.40 14.91
N ASN A 167 10.61 11.78 15.90
CA ASN A 167 10.71 13.14 16.44
C ASN A 167 10.95 14.17 15.33
N ASN A 168 10.16 15.25 15.30
CA ASN A 168 10.33 16.37 14.37
C ASN A 168 11.59 17.21 14.63
N ASN A 169 12.33 16.93 15.70
CA ASN A 169 13.47 17.71 16.16
C ASN A 169 14.84 17.16 15.71
N GLU A 170 14.89 16.05 14.97
CA GLU A 170 16.15 15.53 14.41
C GLU A 170 16.61 16.36 13.21
N LYS A 171 17.92 16.65 13.16
CA LYS A 171 18.55 17.50 12.14
C LYS A 171 18.21 17.03 10.74
N LYS A 172 17.88 17.99 9.88
CA LYS A 172 17.63 17.69 8.48
C LYS A 172 18.91 17.27 7.77
N LEU A 173 18.96 16.04 7.25
CA LEU A 173 20.02 15.54 6.39
C LEU A 173 19.50 15.50 4.96
N ASP A 174 20.18 16.21 4.05
CA ASP A 174 19.95 16.04 2.63
C ASP A 174 20.24 14.59 2.25
N CYS A 175 19.34 13.99 1.49
CA CYS A 175 19.45 12.61 1.05
C CYS A 175 19.20 12.50 -0.45
N GLU A 176 19.74 11.45 -1.05
CA GLU A 176 19.34 11.07 -2.40
C GLU A 176 17.83 10.77 -2.40
N PRO A 177 17.10 11.27 -3.41
CA PRO A 177 15.68 11.02 -3.49
C PRO A 177 15.40 9.52 -3.65
N LEU A 178 14.65 8.95 -2.71
CA LEU A 178 13.97 7.67 -2.82
C LEU A 178 12.99 7.64 -4.00
N PHE A 179 12.61 8.82 -4.53
CA PHE A 179 11.90 8.94 -5.81
C PHE A 179 12.82 8.54 -6.97
N THR A 180 12.96 7.23 -7.17
CA THR A 180 13.51 6.67 -8.41
C THR A 180 12.44 6.67 -9.52
N TYR A 181 12.85 6.49 -10.77
CA TYR A 181 11.96 6.36 -11.95
C TYR A 181 10.81 5.34 -11.75
N GLU A 182 10.93 4.41 -10.80
CA GLU A 182 9.92 3.39 -10.49
C GLU A 182 8.72 3.93 -9.66
N VAL A 183 8.90 5.03 -8.92
CA VAL A 183 7.87 5.61 -8.02
C VAL A 183 7.18 6.83 -8.66
N PHE A 184 7.87 7.53 -9.56
CA PHE A 184 7.42 8.78 -10.20
C PHE A 184 6.08 8.69 -10.97
N PRO A 185 5.79 7.62 -11.75
CA PRO A 185 4.51 7.50 -12.45
C PRO A 185 3.29 7.35 -11.52
N LEU A 186 3.50 7.05 -10.23
CA LEU A 186 2.46 6.64 -9.28
C LEU A 186 1.97 7.80 -8.38
N LEU A 187 2.72 8.90 -8.29
CA LEU A 187 2.28 10.16 -7.67
C LEU A 187 1.30 10.95 -8.56
N ASN A 188 1.25 10.64 -9.85
CA ASN A 188 0.34 11.26 -10.83
C ASN A 188 -1.10 10.72 -10.75
N PHE A 189 -1.47 9.99 -9.68
CA PHE A 189 -2.86 9.57 -9.45
C PHE A 189 -3.84 10.77 -9.42
N LYS A 190 -3.38 11.99 -9.11
CA LYS A 190 -4.18 13.23 -9.26
C LYS A 190 -4.30 13.72 -10.71
N ASN A 191 -3.26 13.58 -11.53
CA ASN A 191 -3.23 14.17 -12.88
C ASN A 191 -3.93 13.31 -13.95
N GLN A 192 -4.40 12.12 -13.59
CA GLN A 192 -5.26 11.29 -14.47
C GLN A 192 -6.75 11.43 -14.15
N HIS A 193 -7.11 12.27 -13.17
CA HIS A 193 -8.48 12.45 -12.68
C HIS A 193 -8.91 13.93 -12.59
N GLN A 194 -8.24 14.81 -13.33
CA GLN A 194 -8.72 16.18 -13.63
C GLN A 194 -9.19 16.29 -15.07
#